data_AF-A0A6V7XDJ1-F1
#
_entry.id   AF-A0A6V7XDJ1-F1
#
_cell.length_a   1.000
_cell.length_b   1.000
_cell.length_c   1.000
_cell.angle_alpha   90.00
_cell.angle_beta   90.00
_cell.angle_gamma   90.00
#
_symmetry.space_group_name_H-M   'P 1'
#
loop_
_entity.id
_entity.type
_entity.pdbx_description
1 polymer ?
#
loop_
_entity_poly.entity_id
_entity_poly.type
_entity_poly.pdbx_seq_one_letter_code
_entity_poly.pdbx_strand_id
1 'polypeptide(L)'
;MNSHSSSNKVIGECTRILGCSIKSLRDHLNHPDNHVLILKELLGRKVQTTYEDKNGFKKTFLIDGLTRHGGNSLVAYGRLPFPYNVSVAAHFYARHRIRLRYPYLQCIIERIPFGGEDRFYPLELLEFVEEKEDRLARKWLNQLSNDISNKLTISEEPKSPIIILKKDENNNIDIW
;
A
#
# COMPACT_ATOMS: atom_id res chain seq x y z
N MET A 1 1.46 -18.89 -21.88
CA MET A 1 0.51 -18.96 -20.75
C MET A 1 0.73 -17.72 -19.90
N ASN A 2 -0.15 -16.72 -20.03
CA ASN A 2 0.05 -15.39 -19.44
C ASN A 2 -0.33 -15.37 -17.96
N SER A 3 0.68 -15.29 -17.08
CA SER A 3 0.50 -15.01 -15.65
C SER A 3 0.53 -13.50 -15.43
N HIS A 4 -0.62 -12.83 -15.58
CA HIS A 4 -0.80 -11.40 -15.23
C HIS A 4 -1.84 -11.21 -14.11
N SER A 5 -1.86 -12.14 -13.14
CA SER A 5 -2.83 -12.14 -12.03
C SER A 5 -2.21 -11.85 -10.65
N SER A 6 -0.90 -11.54 -10.55
CA SER A 6 -0.27 -11.30 -9.22
C SER A 6 -0.47 -9.89 -8.66
N SER A 7 -0.91 -8.93 -9.48
CA SER A 7 -0.91 -7.49 -9.16
C SER A 7 -1.86 -7.08 -8.04
N ASN A 8 -2.92 -7.85 -7.75
CA ASN A 8 -3.96 -7.41 -6.81
C ASN A 8 -3.83 -8.04 -5.41
N LYS A 9 -2.92 -8.99 -5.21
CA LYS A 9 -2.72 -9.64 -3.90
C LYS A 9 -1.88 -8.75 -3.00
N VAL A 10 -2.25 -8.67 -1.73
CA VAL A 10 -1.51 -7.87 -0.73
C VAL A 10 -0.06 -8.33 -0.63
N ILE A 11 0.18 -9.64 -0.61
CA ILE A 11 1.54 -10.20 -0.59
C ILE A 11 2.39 -9.79 -1.80
N GLY A 12 1.78 -9.67 -2.98
CA GLY A 12 2.45 -9.25 -4.21
C GLY A 12 2.79 -7.76 -4.18
N GLU A 13 1.89 -6.95 -3.63
CA GLU A 13 2.13 -5.53 -3.42
C GLU A 13 3.28 -5.27 -2.44
N CYS A 14 3.38 -6.04 -1.34
CA CYS A 14 4.52 -5.94 -0.43
C CYS A 14 5.85 -6.23 -1.14
N THR A 15 5.90 -7.28 -1.98
CA THR A 15 7.11 -7.57 -2.77
C THR A 15 7.44 -6.47 -3.77
N ARG A 16 6.43 -5.83 -4.36
CA ARG A 16 6.58 -4.73 -5.31
C ARG A 16 7.15 -3.49 -4.65
N ILE A 17 6.58 -3.07 -3.51
CA ILE A 17 7.02 -1.88 -2.78
C ILE A 17 8.47 -2.03 -2.31
N LEU A 18 8.83 -3.20 -1.80
CA LEU A 18 10.17 -3.47 -1.28
C LEU A 18 11.19 -3.89 -2.36
N GLY A 19 10.77 -3.99 -3.62
CA GLY A 19 11.65 -4.41 -4.73
C GLY A 19 12.28 -5.78 -4.51
N CYS A 20 11.60 -6.71 -3.83
CA CYS A 20 12.19 -7.96 -3.38
C CYS A 20 11.40 -9.19 -3.86
N SER A 21 12.00 -10.37 -3.76
CA SER A 21 11.30 -11.63 -4.06
C SER A 21 10.45 -12.09 -2.87
N ILE A 22 9.47 -12.95 -3.13
CA ILE A 22 8.66 -13.56 -2.07
C ILE A 22 9.51 -14.37 -1.07
N LYS A 23 10.63 -14.95 -1.52
CA LYS A 23 11.54 -15.74 -0.68
C LYS A 23 12.25 -14.88 0.35
N SER A 24 12.63 -13.66 -0.04
CA SER A 24 13.34 -12.68 0.80
C SER A 24 12.41 -11.73 1.56
N LEU A 25 11.10 -11.78 1.30
CA LEU A 25 10.12 -10.83 1.84
C LEU A 25 10.14 -10.79 3.38
N ARG A 26 10.31 -11.95 4.02
CA ARG A 26 10.37 -12.05 5.49
C ARG A 26 11.49 -11.17 6.05
N ASP A 27 12.69 -11.30 5.49
CA ASP A 27 13.87 -10.58 5.97
C ASP A 27 13.71 -9.08 5.78
N HIS A 28 13.10 -8.67 4.66
CA HIS A 28 12.79 -7.27 4.41
C HIS A 28 11.74 -6.74 5.39
N LEU A 29 10.65 -7.48 5.64
CA LEU A 29 9.60 -7.08 6.58
C LEU A 29 10.03 -7.08 8.05
N ASN A 30 11.09 -7.83 8.40
CA ASN A 30 11.69 -7.79 9.73
C ASN A 30 12.51 -6.52 9.96
N HIS A 31 12.95 -5.83 8.89
CA HIS A 31 13.65 -4.57 9.02
C HIS A 31 12.65 -3.46 9.46
N PRO A 32 12.91 -2.73 10.56
CA PRO A 32 11.98 -1.74 11.10
C PRO A 32 11.52 -0.70 10.07
N ASP A 33 12.45 -0.16 9.28
CA ASP A 33 12.12 0.88 8.29
C ASP A 33 11.22 0.37 7.17
N ASN A 34 11.43 -0.87 6.72
CA ASN A 34 10.61 -1.51 5.70
C ASN A 34 9.23 -1.86 6.27
N HIS A 35 9.15 -2.27 7.54
CA HIS A 35 7.88 -2.53 8.22
C HIS A 35 7.04 -1.25 8.27
N VAL A 36 7.64 -0.13 8.67
CA VAL A 36 6.99 1.18 8.71
C VAL A 36 6.58 1.64 7.31
N LEU A 37 7.45 1.48 6.30
CA LEU A 37 7.15 1.81 4.92
C LEU A 37 5.92 1.04 4.41
N ILE A 38 5.90 -0.28 4.57
CA ILE A 38 4.77 -1.11 4.16
C ILE A 38 3.51 -0.70 4.92
N LEU A 39 3.59 -0.50 6.23
CA LEU A 39 2.43 -0.08 7.01
C LEU A 39 1.87 1.24 6.48
N LYS A 40 2.71 2.24 6.22
CA LYS A 40 2.30 3.54 5.69
C LYS A 40 1.61 3.41 4.32
N GLU A 41 2.13 2.58 3.43
CA GLU A 41 1.57 2.36 2.09
C GLU A 41 0.25 1.56 2.10
N LEU A 42 0.04 0.74 3.14
CA LEU A 42 -1.11 -0.17 3.21
C LEU A 42 -2.25 0.32 4.11
N LEU A 43 -1.95 1.15 5.12
CA LEU A 43 -2.92 1.58 6.11
C LEU A 43 -4.15 2.24 5.46
N GLY A 44 -5.33 1.85 5.91
CA GLY A 44 -6.60 2.38 5.41
C GLY A 44 -7.03 1.85 4.04
N ARG A 45 -6.20 1.05 3.35
CA ARG A 45 -6.61 0.41 2.09
C ARG A 45 -7.64 -0.70 2.37
N LYS A 46 -8.61 -0.81 1.47
CA LYS A 46 -9.66 -1.83 1.52
C LYS A 46 -9.19 -3.13 0.90
N VAL A 47 -9.37 -4.22 1.63
CA VAL A 47 -8.99 -5.57 1.23
C VAL A 47 -10.15 -6.54 1.41
N GLN A 48 -10.11 -7.62 0.64
CA GLN A 48 -11.05 -8.73 0.71
C GLN A 48 -10.28 -10.05 0.91
N THR A 49 -10.89 -10.98 1.65
CA THR A 49 -10.36 -12.34 1.79
C THR A 49 -10.48 -13.11 0.49
N THR A 50 -9.41 -13.83 0.11
CA THR A 50 -9.43 -14.70 -1.08
C THR A 50 -10.13 -16.03 -0.84
N TYR A 51 -10.61 -16.27 0.39
CA TYR A 51 -11.35 -17.45 0.81
C TYR A 51 -12.72 -17.03 1.34
N GLU A 52 -13.65 -17.99 1.34
CA GLU A 52 -14.99 -17.85 1.90
C GLU A 52 -15.05 -18.42 3.31
N ASP A 53 -15.87 -17.80 4.15
CA ASP A 53 -16.20 -18.35 5.47
C ASP A 53 -17.16 -19.56 5.36
N LYS A 54 -17.60 -20.08 6.51
CA LYS A 54 -18.55 -21.22 6.54
C LYS A 54 -19.90 -20.92 5.88
N ASN A 55 -20.23 -19.65 5.71
CA ASN A 55 -21.49 -19.19 5.14
C ASN A 55 -21.34 -18.81 3.65
N GLY A 56 -20.17 -19.04 3.05
CA GLY A 56 -19.90 -18.69 1.65
C GLY A 56 -19.56 -17.22 1.42
N PHE A 57 -19.32 -16.43 2.47
CA PHE A 57 -19.02 -15.01 2.32
C PHE A 57 -17.52 -14.74 2.35
N LYS A 58 -17.06 -13.93 1.38
CA LYS A 58 -15.76 -13.26 1.46
C LYS A 58 -15.89 -12.02 2.32
N LYS A 59 -14.94 -11.84 3.23
CA LYS A 59 -14.93 -10.70 4.14
C LYS A 59 -14.16 -9.54 3.51
N THR A 60 -14.73 -8.33 3.57
CA THR A 60 -14.07 -7.08 3.18
C THR A 60 -13.87 -6.20 4.40
N PHE A 61 -12.69 -5.58 4.53
CA PHE A 61 -12.32 -4.73 5.67
C PHE A 61 -11.19 -3.75 5.29
N LEU A 62 -10.87 -2.82 6.19
CA LEU A 62 -9.76 -1.88 6.04
C LEU A 62 -8.52 -2.38 6.79
N ILE A 63 -7.34 -2.11 6.25
CA ILE A 63 -6.08 -2.42 6.93
C ILE A 63 -5.87 -1.43 8.08
N ASP A 64 -5.81 -1.92 9.32
CA ASP A 64 -5.54 -1.11 10.51
C ASP A 64 -4.12 -1.26 11.05
N GLY A 65 -3.40 -2.28 10.58
CA GLY A 65 -2.05 -2.56 11.06
C GLY A 65 -1.35 -3.71 10.36
N LEU A 66 -0.07 -3.85 10.69
CA LEU A 66 0.80 -4.95 10.29
C LEU A 66 1.49 -5.49 11.54
N THR A 67 1.36 -6.79 11.76
CA THR A 67 2.00 -7.47 12.89
C THR A 67 3.52 -7.48 12.73
N ARG A 68 4.24 -7.69 13.84
CA ARG A 68 5.72 -7.86 13.82
C ARG A 68 6.16 -9.30 13.61
N HIS A 69 5.27 -10.25 13.93
CA HIS A 69 5.55 -11.69 13.92
C HIS A 69 4.76 -12.41 12.82
N GLY A 70 5.30 -13.54 12.37
CA GLY A 70 4.64 -14.37 11.39
C GLY A 70 3.42 -15.12 11.94
N GLY A 71 2.49 -15.49 11.08
CA GLY A 71 1.27 -16.23 11.45
C GLY A 71 1.50 -17.59 12.12
N ASN A 72 2.68 -18.19 11.96
CA ASN A 72 3.09 -19.41 12.66
C ASN A 72 3.40 -19.17 14.15
N SER A 73 3.89 -17.98 14.48
CA SER A 73 4.27 -17.58 15.85
C SER A 73 3.24 -16.67 16.53
N LEU A 74 2.38 -16.01 15.75
CA LEU A 74 1.36 -15.10 16.25
C LEU A 74 0.20 -15.90 16.83
N VAL A 75 0.05 -15.84 18.15
CA VAL A 75 -1.05 -16.47 18.88
C VAL A 75 -2.19 -15.46 18.98
N ALA A 76 -3.40 -15.90 18.62
CA ALA A 76 -4.61 -15.11 18.74
C ALA A 76 -5.72 -15.94 19.38
N TYR A 77 -6.71 -15.26 19.93
CA TYR A 77 -7.89 -15.92 20.49
C TYR A 77 -8.72 -16.54 19.35
N GLY A 78 -8.69 -17.86 19.25
CA GLY A 78 -9.43 -18.62 18.26
C GLY A 78 -10.83 -18.95 18.75
N ARG A 79 -11.86 -18.52 18.02
CA ARG A 79 -13.24 -18.99 18.21
C ARG A 79 -13.48 -20.30 17.45
N LEU A 80 -13.03 -21.39 18.05
CA LEU A 80 -13.27 -22.75 17.62
C LEU A 80 -14.29 -23.40 18.59
N PRO A 81 -14.59 -24.72 18.59
CA PRO A 81 -15.67 -25.28 19.42
C PRO A 81 -15.57 -24.90 20.90
N PHE A 82 -14.34 -24.63 21.36
CA PHE A 82 -14.03 -23.98 22.62
C PHE A 82 -13.03 -22.85 22.34
N PRO A 83 -12.97 -21.80 23.17
CA PRO A 83 -11.97 -20.76 23.02
C PRO A 83 -10.57 -21.29 23.33
N TYR A 84 -9.61 -21.00 22.47
CA TYR A 84 -8.22 -21.37 22.72
C TYR A 84 -7.24 -20.44 22.02
N ASN A 85 -6.07 -20.33 22.65
CA ASN A 85 -4.91 -19.67 22.09
C ASN A 85 -4.29 -20.58 21.03
N VAL A 86 -4.37 -20.17 19.78
CA VAL A 86 -3.84 -20.93 18.63
C VAL A 86 -3.07 -19.99 17.72
N SER A 87 -2.04 -20.50 17.06
CA SER A 87 -1.37 -19.70 16.05
C SER A 87 -2.32 -19.40 14.89
N VAL A 88 -2.18 -18.23 14.27
CA VAL A 88 -3.00 -17.86 13.10
C VAL A 88 -2.93 -18.95 12.02
N ALA A 89 -1.75 -19.50 11.76
CA ALA A 89 -1.57 -20.59 10.80
C ALA A 89 -2.40 -21.84 11.16
N ALA A 90 -2.39 -22.25 12.43
CA ALA A 90 -3.17 -23.41 12.88
C ALA A 90 -4.68 -23.12 12.90
N HIS A 91 -5.10 -21.88 13.19
CA HIS A 91 -6.49 -21.46 13.07
C HIS A 91 -7.00 -21.66 11.64
N PHE A 92 -6.27 -21.16 10.64
CA PHE A 92 -6.66 -21.31 9.23
C PHE A 92 -6.73 -22.76 8.77
N TYR A 93 -5.81 -23.59 9.24
CA TYR A 93 -5.83 -25.01 8.95
C TYR A 93 -7.04 -25.73 9.58
N ALA A 94 -7.30 -25.50 10.87
CA ALA A 94 -8.38 -26.16 11.59
C ALA A 94 -9.77 -25.67 11.14
N ARG A 95 -9.94 -24.36 10.97
CA ARG A 95 -11.23 -23.70 10.74
C ARG A 95 -11.64 -23.66 9.28
N HIS A 96 -10.68 -23.45 8.37
CA HIS A 96 -10.93 -23.23 6.94
C HIS A 96 -10.34 -24.33 6.06
N ARG A 97 -9.59 -25.30 6.64
CA ARG A 97 -8.83 -26.32 5.87
C ARG A 97 -7.83 -25.70 4.90
N ILE A 98 -7.32 -24.51 5.22
CA ILE A 98 -6.34 -23.78 4.43
C ILE A 98 -4.96 -24.00 5.04
N ARG A 99 -4.05 -24.59 4.25
CA ARG A 99 -2.63 -24.64 4.59
C ARG A 99 -1.92 -23.43 3.99
N LEU A 100 -1.46 -22.53 4.85
CA LEU A 100 -0.67 -21.36 4.47
C LEU A 100 0.64 -21.79 3.80
N ARG A 101 0.99 -21.14 2.67
CA ARG A 101 2.28 -21.35 1.99
C ARG A 101 3.38 -20.54 2.65
N TYR A 102 3.02 -19.39 3.23
CA TYR A 102 3.97 -18.46 3.83
C TYR A 102 3.60 -18.15 5.29
N PRO A 103 3.48 -19.16 6.17
CA PRO A 103 3.02 -18.96 7.54
C PRO A 103 4.00 -18.13 8.39
N TYR A 104 5.25 -17.99 7.95
CA TYR A 104 6.28 -17.19 8.62
C TYR A 104 6.22 -15.69 8.32
N LEU A 105 5.37 -15.26 7.39
CA LEU A 105 5.18 -13.84 7.07
C LEU A 105 4.21 -13.19 8.05
N GLN A 106 4.43 -11.90 8.27
CA GLN A 106 3.57 -11.01 9.04
C GLN A 106 2.12 -11.08 8.52
N CYS A 107 1.17 -10.84 9.42
CA CYS A 107 -0.25 -10.74 9.15
C CYS A 107 -0.75 -9.28 9.20
N ILE A 108 -1.80 -8.98 8.43
CA ILE A 108 -2.58 -7.76 8.51
C ILE A 108 -3.46 -7.79 9.76
N ILE A 109 -3.61 -6.63 10.41
CA ILE A 109 -4.49 -6.43 11.57
C ILE A 109 -5.76 -5.72 11.11
N GLU A 110 -6.90 -6.27 11.51
CA GLU A 110 -8.20 -5.60 11.53
C GLU A 110 -8.57 -5.36 12.99
N ARG A 111 -8.70 -4.09 13.38
CA ARG A 111 -9.06 -3.68 14.73
C ARG A 111 -10.57 -3.58 14.82
N ILE A 112 -11.16 -4.36 15.72
CA ILE A 112 -12.61 -4.34 15.92
C ILE A 112 -12.96 -3.19 16.88
N PRO A 113 -13.85 -2.27 16.48
CA PRO A 113 -14.26 -1.18 17.36
C PRO A 113 -15.00 -1.72 18.60
N PHE A 114 -15.08 -0.89 19.64
CA PHE A 114 -15.81 -1.18 20.89
C PHE A 114 -15.27 -2.36 21.71
N GLY A 115 -13.94 -2.54 21.75
CA GLY A 115 -13.28 -3.50 22.64
C GLY A 115 -13.33 -4.95 22.14
N GLY A 116 -13.62 -5.17 20.86
CA GLY A 116 -13.44 -6.48 20.24
C GLY A 116 -11.95 -6.83 20.11
N GLU A 117 -11.65 -8.12 20.10
CA GLU A 117 -10.29 -8.61 19.85
C GLU A 117 -9.87 -8.35 18.40
N ASP A 118 -8.60 -7.97 18.22
CA ASP A 118 -7.97 -7.81 16.92
C ASP A 118 -8.04 -9.12 16.11
N ARG A 119 -8.28 -8.97 14.80
CA ARG A 119 -8.27 -10.11 13.87
C ARG A 119 -7.03 -10.04 12.99
N PHE A 120 -6.46 -11.20 12.73
CA PHE A 120 -5.20 -11.33 12.01
C PHE A 120 -5.37 -12.14 10.73
N TYR A 121 -4.93 -11.57 9.61
CA TYR A 121 -5.07 -12.18 8.29
C TYR A 121 -3.71 -12.33 7.60
N PRO A 122 -3.33 -13.54 7.19
CA PRO A 122 -2.11 -13.78 6.42
C PRO A 122 -2.12 -13.00 5.09
N LEU A 123 -0.98 -12.40 4.72
CA LEU A 123 -0.85 -11.59 3.50
C LEU A 123 -1.26 -12.34 2.23
N GLU A 124 -1.05 -13.67 2.20
CA GLU A 124 -1.37 -14.50 1.04
C GLU A 124 -2.87 -14.75 0.83
N LEU A 125 -3.69 -14.45 1.84
CA LEU A 125 -5.14 -14.67 1.84
C LEU A 125 -5.93 -13.37 1.59
N LEU A 126 -5.27 -12.30 1.15
CA LEU A 126 -5.87 -10.99 0.94
C LEU A 126 -5.60 -10.46 -0.47
N GLU A 127 -6.61 -9.81 -1.03
CA GLU A 127 -6.56 -9.04 -2.26
C GLU A 127 -7.11 -7.64 -2.04
N PHE A 128 -6.56 -6.63 -2.72
CA PHE A 128 -7.13 -5.28 -2.65
C PHE A 128 -8.48 -5.26 -3.37
N VAL A 129 -9.42 -4.52 -2.80
CA VAL A 129 -10.67 -4.21 -3.47
C VAL A 129 -10.41 -2.98 -4.32
N GLU A 130 -10.32 -3.15 -5.64
CA GLU A 130 -10.27 -2.01 -6.55
C GLU A 130 -11.65 -1.35 -6.59
N GLU A 131 -11.81 -0.22 -5.91
CA GLU A 131 -12.97 0.64 -6.13
C GLU A 131 -12.81 1.30 -7.51
N LYS A 132 -13.85 1.18 -8.35
CA LYS A 132 -13.83 1.70 -9.74
C LYS A 132 -13.48 3.19 -9.80
N GLU A 133 -13.85 3.96 -8.78
CA GLU A 133 -13.54 5.39 -8.63
C GLU A 133 -12.06 5.63 -8.33
N ASP A 134 -11.41 4.77 -7.56
CA ASP A 134 -10.00 4.90 -7.16
C ASP A 134 -9.06 4.64 -8.36
N ARG A 135 -9.46 3.76 -9.29
CA ARG A 135 -8.76 3.59 -10.58
C ARG A 135 -8.83 4.84 -11.45
N LEU A 136 -9.96 5.54 -11.47
CA LEU A 136 -10.14 6.77 -12.24
C LEU A 136 -9.35 7.93 -11.59
N ALA A 137 -9.40 8.06 -10.27
CA ALA A 137 -8.64 9.05 -9.52
C ALA A 137 -7.12 8.86 -9.69
N ARG A 138 -6.61 7.63 -9.59
CA ARG A 138 -5.19 7.33 -9.82
C ARG A 138 -4.76 7.55 -11.28
N LYS A 139 -5.59 7.19 -12.25
CA LYS A 139 -5.32 7.49 -13.67
C LYS A 139 -5.26 9.00 -13.92
N TRP A 140 -6.18 9.76 -13.33
CA TRP A 140 -6.22 11.22 -13.46
C TRP A 140 -5.03 11.89 -12.79
N LEU A 141 -4.65 11.46 -11.58
CA LEU A 141 -3.45 11.95 -10.88
C LEU A 141 -2.16 11.66 -11.65
N ASN A 142 -2.04 10.46 -12.24
CA ASN A 142 -0.89 10.11 -13.06
C ASN A 142 -0.82 10.93 -14.35
N GLN A 143 -1.97 11.25 -14.97
CA GLN A 143 -2.02 12.16 -16.12
C GLN A 143 -1.57 13.57 -15.74
N LEU A 144 -2.07 14.11 -14.63
CA LEU A 144 -1.65 15.43 -14.15
C LEU A 144 -0.16 15.50 -13.80
N SER A 145 0.39 14.45 -13.18
CA SER A 145 1.83 14.38 -12.86
C SER A 145 2.70 14.35 -14.11
N ASN A 146 2.27 13.63 -15.14
CA ASN A 146 2.95 13.60 -16.43
C ASN A 146 2.83 14.94 -17.17
N ASP A 147 1.67 15.60 -17.11
CA ASP A 147 1.47 16.92 -17.70
C ASP A 147 2.33 18.00 -17.02
N ILE A 148 2.51 17.92 -15.70
CA ILE A 148 3.41 18.82 -14.95
C ILE A 148 4.87 18.57 -15.33
N SER A 149 5.29 17.31 -15.43
CA SER A 149 6.67 16.96 -15.83
C SER A 149 6.97 17.38 -17.28
N ASN A 150 6.00 17.25 -18.19
CA ASN A 150 6.11 17.72 -19.57
C ASN A 150 6.13 19.26 -19.67
N LYS A 151 5.41 19.97 -18.78
CA LYS A 151 5.46 21.44 -18.75
C LYS A 151 6.77 21.98 -18.20
N LEU A 152 7.36 21.32 -17.20
CA LEU A 152 8.66 21.70 -16.63
C LEU A 152 9.83 21.45 -17.59
N THR A 153 9.69 20.52 -18.53
CA THR A 153 10.71 20.27 -19.58
C THR A 153 10.60 21.22 -20.78
N ILE A 154 9.51 21.98 -20.91
CA ILE A 154 9.28 22.92 -22.04
C ILE A 154 9.60 24.38 -21.66
N SER A 155 9.87 24.71 -20.38
CA SER A 155 10.10 26.08 -19.93
C SER A 155 11.55 26.47 -19.60
N GLU A 156 12.54 25.90 -20.28
CA GLU A 156 13.92 26.41 -20.25
C GLU A 156 14.31 27.06 -21.59
N GLU A 157 13.81 28.27 -21.83
CA GLU A 157 14.56 29.28 -22.59
C GLU A 157 14.56 30.59 -21.78
N PRO A 158 15.73 31.10 -21.35
CA PRO A 158 15.80 32.34 -20.60
C PRO A 158 15.63 33.52 -21.57
N LYS A 159 14.48 34.19 -21.56
CA LYS A 159 14.36 35.53 -22.14
C LYS A 159 14.89 36.56 -21.16
N SER A 160 16.15 36.93 -21.33
CA SER A 160 16.74 38.13 -20.75
C SER A 160 15.92 39.37 -21.17
N PRO A 161 15.57 40.29 -20.26
CA PRO A 161 14.88 41.52 -20.65
C PRO A 161 15.85 42.46 -21.38
N ILE A 162 15.51 42.81 -22.63
CA ILE A 162 16.19 43.84 -23.43
C ILE A 162 15.78 45.21 -22.89
N ILE A 163 16.71 45.92 -22.25
CA ILE A 163 16.56 47.34 -21.92
C ILE A 163 17.02 48.14 -23.14
N ILE A 164 16.07 48.73 -23.87
CA ILE A 164 16.36 49.64 -24.98
C ILE A 164 16.57 51.04 -24.41
N LEU A 165 17.83 51.49 -24.34
CA LEU A 165 18.19 52.88 -24.07
C LEU A 165 18.01 53.70 -25.35
N LYS A 166 17.00 54.58 -25.39
CA LYS A 166 16.93 55.66 -26.38
C LYS A 166 17.86 56.79 -25.95
N LYS A 167 18.85 57.08 -26.80
CA LYS A 167 19.74 58.22 -26.71
C LYS A 167 19.09 59.36 -27.51
N ASP A 168 18.46 60.29 -26.81
CA ASP A 168 18.09 61.58 -27.41
C ASP A 168 19.14 62.61 -26.98
N GLU A 169 19.92 63.04 -27.97
CA GLU A 169 20.83 64.17 -27.89
C GLU A 169 20.01 65.45 -28.03
N ASN A 170 19.82 66.20 -26.95
CA ASN A 170 19.88 67.66 -26.97
C ASN A 170 19.83 68.29 -25.58
N ASN A 171 20.93 68.97 -25.25
CA ASN A 171 21.10 70.09 -24.33
C ASN A 171 19.81 70.74 -23.81
N ASN A 172 19.62 70.74 -22.47
CA ASN A 172 19.92 71.93 -21.68
C ASN A 172 19.91 71.61 -20.18
N ILE A 173 20.93 72.10 -19.49
CA ILE A 173 21.02 72.16 -18.04
C ILE A 173 20.20 73.36 -17.60
N ASP A 174 19.25 73.17 -16.69
CA ASP A 174 18.86 74.23 -15.76
C ASP A 174 18.43 73.61 -14.43
N ILE A 175 19.05 74.14 -13.37
CA ILE A 175 19.00 73.70 -11.97
C ILE A 175 18.17 74.74 -11.23
N TRP A 176 17.12 74.32 -10.52
CA TRP A 176 16.63 74.94 -9.28
C TRP A 176 15.96 73.88 -8.41
#